data_AF-A0A0L7K2W9-F1
#
_entry.id   AF-A0A0L7K2W9-F1
#
_cell.length_a   1.000
_cell.length_b   1.000
_cell.length_c   1.000
_cell.angle_alpha   90.00
_cell.angle_beta   90.00
_cell.angle_gamma   90.00
#
_symmetry.space_group_name_H-M   'P 1'
#
loop_
_entity.id
_entity.type
_entity.pdbx_description
1 polymer ?
#
loop_
_entity_poly.entity_id
_entity_poly.type
_entity_poly.pdbx_seq_one_letter_code
_entity_poly.pdbx_strand_id
1 'polypeptide(L)'
;MWAIVAAFAIPEIGAFIRSVRICFFKSSKRPSSAQFIVVFVAETLHTVGMGLLFFKILPELDVVKGAMITNCLCIIPAILGLLSRNSRDSKRFVKVIVDMCAIGAQVTSFIVWPLSENKPALWLIPIASICISLGWWENYVTRRSPIDELNQSRYYIYRFMSLWKIMLFLMCVLFSIWMDGDEPAMFFQLFNTGFGPHNIVVE
;
A
#
# COMPACT_ATOMS: atom_id res chain seq x y z
N MET A 1 13.39 6.39 -9.68
CA MET A 1 11.90 6.40 -9.74
C MET A 1 11.33 5.33 -10.69
N TRP A 2 11.79 5.19 -11.94
CA TRP A 2 11.31 4.16 -12.87
C TRP A 2 11.35 2.72 -12.34
N ALA A 3 12.42 2.35 -11.63
CA ALA A 3 12.52 1.03 -11.00
C ALA A 3 11.40 0.78 -9.95
N ILE A 4 11.00 1.81 -9.19
CA ILE A 4 9.91 1.72 -8.20
C ILE A 4 8.56 1.56 -8.92
N VAL A 5 8.34 2.32 -10.00
CA VAL A 5 7.15 2.18 -10.84
C VAL A 5 7.06 0.77 -11.43
N ALA A 6 8.17 0.23 -11.94
CA ALA A 6 8.23 -1.14 -12.45
C ALA A 6 7.95 -2.18 -11.35
N ALA A 7 8.58 -2.03 -10.18
CA ALA A 7 8.38 -2.92 -9.03
C ALA A 7 6.91 -2.94 -8.56
N PHE A 8 6.21 -1.81 -8.63
CA PHE A 8 4.78 -1.73 -8.34
C PHE A 8 3.91 -2.29 -9.49
N ALA A 9 4.25 -1.99 -10.74
CA ALA A 9 3.42 -2.32 -11.90
C ALA A 9 3.46 -3.81 -12.28
N ILE A 10 4.62 -4.48 -12.17
CA ILE A 10 4.77 -5.90 -12.54
C ILE A 10 3.76 -6.82 -11.83
N PRO A 11 3.61 -6.79 -10.49
CA PRO A 11 2.63 -7.65 -9.82
C PRO A 11 1.19 -7.28 -10.21
N GLU A 12 0.89 -6.00 -10.41
CA GLU A 12 -0.44 -5.56 -10.85
C GLU A 12 -0.75 -6.06 -12.27
N ILE A 13 0.20 -5.99 -13.22
CA ILE A 13 0.06 -6.57 -14.56
C ILE A 13 -0.19 -8.09 -14.46
N GLY A 14 0.54 -8.80 -13.60
CA GLY A 14 0.29 -10.21 -13.33
C GLY A 14 -1.13 -10.47 -12.80
N ALA A 15 -1.61 -9.65 -11.87
CA ALA A 15 -2.97 -9.70 -11.34
C ALA A 15 -4.02 -9.41 -12.42
N PHE A 16 -3.75 -8.48 -13.33
CA PHE A 16 -4.61 -8.16 -14.47
C PHE A 16 -4.73 -9.36 -15.41
N ILE A 17 -3.60 -9.93 -15.88
CA ILE A 17 -3.58 -11.08 -16.79
C ILE A 17 -4.35 -12.26 -16.17
N ARG A 18 -4.12 -12.55 -14.88
CA ARG A 18 -4.83 -13.61 -14.16
C ARG A 18 -6.33 -13.35 -14.09
N SER A 19 -6.73 -12.12 -13.77
CA SER A 19 -8.13 -11.71 -13.62
C SER A 19 -8.87 -11.77 -14.95
N VAL A 20 -8.25 -11.29 -16.03
CA VAL A 20 -8.74 -11.38 -17.41
C VAL A 20 -8.95 -12.85 -17.79
N ARG A 21 -7.92 -13.69 -17.64
CA ARG A 21 -8.00 -15.13 -17.96
C ARG A 21 -9.18 -15.78 -17.24
N ILE A 22 -9.28 -15.60 -15.93
CA ILE A 22 -10.34 -16.24 -15.14
C ILE A 22 -11.72 -15.75 -15.59
N CYS A 23 -11.88 -14.47 -15.89
CA CYS A 23 -13.19 -13.97 -16.31
C CYS A 23 -13.61 -14.42 -17.72
N PHE A 24 -12.67 -14.70 -18.62
CA PHE A 24 -12.96 -15.25 -19.94
C PHE A 24 -13.25 -16.76 -19.88
N PHE A 25 -12.48 -17.52 -19.10
CA PHE A 25 -12.56 -18.98 -19.07
C PHE A 25 -13.42 -19.55 -17.93
N LYS A 26 -13.83 -18.73 -16.96
CA LYS A 26 -14.63 -19.15 -15.81
C LYS A 26 -15.75 -18.14 -15.54
N SER A 27 -16.91 -18.65 -15.13
CA SER A 27 -18.00 -17.80 -14.67
C SER A 27 -17.58 -17.04 -13.41
N SER A 28 -17.51 -15.71 -13.51
CA SER A 28 -17.28 -14.80 -12.39
C SER A 28 -18.51 -13.91 -12.22
N LYS A 29 -18.99 -13.80 -10.98
CA LYS A 29 -20.15 -12.97 -10.67
C LYS A 29 -19.79 -11.50 -10.77
N ARG A 30 -20.73 -10.70 -11.27
CA ARG A 30 -20.60 -9.24 -11.26
C ARG A 30 -20.80 -8.74 -9.82
N PRO A 31 -19.93 -7.84 -9.33
CA PRO A 31 -20.09 -7.24 -8.01
C PRO A 31 -21.29 -6.30 -7.98
N SER A 32 -21.87 -6.11 -6.81
CA SER A 32 -22.77 -4.98 -6.56
C SER A 32 -22.00 -3.66 -6.67
N SER A 33 -22.67 -2.57 -7.07
CA SER A 33 -22.06 -1.24 -7.16
C SER A 33 -21.45 -0.79 -5.83
N ALA A 34 -22.11 -1.11 -4.71
CA ALA A 34 -21.59 -0.78 -3.37
C ALA A 34 -20.29 -1.54 -3.06
N GLN A 35 -20.25 -2.84 -3.37
CA GLN A 35 -19.05 -3.68 -3.20
C GLN A 35 -17.87 -3.14 -4.02
N PHE A 36 -18.12 -2.77 -5.27
CA PHE A 36 -17.10 -2.16 -6.13
C PHE A 36 -16.60 -0.83 -5.57
N ILE A 37 -17.48 0.06 -5.11
CA ILE A 37 -17.09 1.37 -4.55
C ILE A 37 -16.21 1.20 -3.30
N VAL A 38 -16.55 0.29 -2.39
CA VAL A 38 -15.75 0.07 -1.17
C VAL A 38 -14.34 -0.41 -1.53
N VAL A 39 -14.23 -1.39 -2.43
CA VAL A 39 -12.91 -1.88 -2.90
C VAL A 39 -12.16 -0.77 -3.64
N PHE A 40 -12.85 0.00 -4.48
CA PHE A 40 -12.26 1.10 -5.24
C PHE A 40 -11.65 2.16 -4.32
N VAL A 41 -12.38 2.61 -3.30
CA VAL A 41 -11.90 3.59 -2.33
C VAL A 41 -10.72 3.03 -1.53
N ALA A 42 -10.83 1.80 -1.03
CA ALA A 42 -9.77 1.18 -0.22
C ALA A 42 -8.46 1.01 -1.01
N GLU A 43 -8.52 0.49 -2.24
CA GLU A 43 -7.33 0.29 -3.10
C GLU A 43 -6.75 1.62 -3.60
N THR A 44 -7.59 2.64 -3.81
CA THR A 44 -7.14 4.01 -4.14
C THR A 44 -6.36 4.59 -2.97
N LEU A 45 -6.92 4.56 -1.75
CA LEU A 45 -6.23 5.04 -0.55
C LEU A 45 -4.92 4.27 -0.31
N HIS A 46 -4.94 2.95 -0.44
CA HIS A 46 -3.73 2.13 -0.35
C HIS A 46 -2.66 2.60 -1.34
N THR A 47 -3.02 2.80 -2.61
CA THR A 47 -2.08 3.21 -3.66
C THR A 47 -1.53 4.61 -3.43
N VAL A 48 -2.37 5.56 -2.99
CA VAL A 48 -1.93 6.90 -2.58
C VAL A 48 -0.97 6.83 -1.39
N GLY A 49 -1.28 6.01 -0.38
CA GLY A 49 -0.41 5.78 0.77
C GLY A 49 0.95 5.22 0.36
N MET A 50 0.99 4.28 -0.58
CA MET A 50 2.24 3.77 -1.16
C MET A 50 3.02 4.86 -1.90
N GLY A 51 2.33 5.73 -2.66
CA GLY A 51 2.95 6.88 -3.30
C GLY A 51 3.60 7.84 -2.30
N LEU A 52 2.89 8.20 -1.23
CA LEU A 52 3.43 9.03 -0.15
C LEU A 52 4.65 8.39 0.52
N LEU A 53 4.58 7.09 0.80
CA LEU A 53 5.69 6.35 1.40
C LEU A 53 6.96 6.42 0.53
N PHE A 54 6.86 6.03 -0.75
CA PHE A 54 8.04 5.93 -1.61
C PHE A 54 8.60 7.27 -2.09
N PHE A 55 7.75 8.28 -2.29
CA PHE A 55 8.17 9.53 -2.92
C PHE A 55 8.27 10.73 -1.99
N LYS A 56 7.69 10.68 -0.78
CA LYS A 56 7.80 11.78 0.21
C LYS A 56 8.42 11.38 1.54
N ILE A 57 8.21 10.14 2.00
CA ILE A 57 8.70 9.70 3.32
C ILE A 57 10.08 9.04 3.22
N LEU A 58 10.23 8.00 2.39
CA LEU A 58 11.49 7.26 2.28
C LEU A 58 12.68 8.10 1.83
N PRO A 59 12.56 9.07 0.90
CA PRO A 59 13.69 9.93 0.53
C PRO A 59 14.23 10.78 1.69
N GLU A 60 13.41 11.02 2.71
CA GLU A 60 13.76 11.85 3.86
C GLU A 60 14.39 11.08 5.02
N LEU A 61 14.45 9.74 4.91
CA LEU A 61 14.92 8.84 5.96
C LEU A 61 16.15 8.07 5.52
N ASP A 62 17.02 7.79 6.49
CA ASP A 62 18.10 6.82 6.29
C ASP A 62 17.53 5.41 6.03
N VAL A 63 18.30 4.57 5.33
CA VAL A 63 17.91 3.23 4.89
C VAL A 63 17.43 2.37 6.07
N VAL A 64 18.07 2.48 7.24
CA VAL A 64 17.66 1.74 8.44
C VAL A 64 16.28 2.19 8.91
N LYS A 65 16.05 3.51 9.03
CA LYS A 65 14.76 4.07 9.47
C LYS A 65 13.66 3.79 8.45
N GLY A 66 13.97 3.88 7.17
CA GLY A 66 13.09 3.50 6.07
C GLY A 66 12.65 2.04 6.15
N ALA A 67 13.60 1.12 6.37
CA ALA A 67 13.30 -0.30 6.57
C ALA A 67 12.52 -0.58 7.86
N MET A 68 12.68 0.24 8.91
CA MET A 68 11.89 0.11 10.14
C MET A 68 10.43 0.53 9.93
N ILE A 69 10.17 1.60 9.17
CA ILE A 69 8.80 2.07 8.90
C ILE A 69 8.02 1.07 8.07
N THR A 70 8.64 0.35 7.13
CA THR A 70 7.92 -0.65 6.33
C THR A 70 7.37 -1.80 7.17
N ASN A 71 7.93 -2.06 8.36
CA ASN A 71 7.38 -3.00 9.34
C ASN A 71 6.18 -2.43 10.12
N CYS A 72 5.94 -1.13 10.04
CA CYS A 72 4.93 -0.42 10.81
C CYS A 72 3.67 -0.03 10.02
N LEU A 73 3.52 -0.59 8.81
CA LEU A 73 2.42 -0.26 7.91
C LEU A 73 1.11 -1.01 8.24
N CYS A 74 1.15 -2.02 9.11
CA CYS A 74 0.06 -2.98 9.35
C CYS A 74 -0.84 -2.62 10.56
N ILE A 75 -1.15 -1.34 10.77
CA ILE A 75 -1.87 -0.89 11.98
C ILE A 75 -3.32 -1.40 12.05
N ILE A 76 -4.09 -1.29 10.97
CA ILE A 76 -5.46 -1.82 10.89
C ILE A 76 -5.48 -3.35 11.11
N PRO A 77 -4.65 -4.13 10.39
CA PRO A 77 -4.49 -5.57 10.66
C PRO A 77 -4.20 -5.91 12.12
N ALA A 78 -3.31 -5.16 12.77
CA ALA A 78 -2.93 -5.40 14.15
C ALA A 78 -4.08 -5.15 15.12
N ILE A 79 -4.82 -4.05 14.94
CA ILE A 79 -6.00 -3.71 15.75
C ILE A 79 -7.10 -4.77 15.57
N LEU A 80 -7.44 -5.11 14.32
CA LEU A 80 -8.48 -6.10 14.04
C LEU A 80 -8.07 -7.51 14.51
N GLY A 81 -6.79 -7.85 14.41
CA GLY A 81 -6.23 -9.11 14.94
C GLY A 81 -6.42 -9.23 16.46
N LEU A 82 -6.13 -8.16 17.20
CA LEU A 82 -6.36 -8.09 18.65
C LEU A 82 -7.85 -8.26 18.99
N LEU A 83 -8.73 -7.55 18.28
CA LEU A 83 -10.19 -7.60 18.51
C LEU A 83 -10.82 -8.96 18.15
N SER A 84 -10.24 -9.68 17.20
CA SER A 84 -10.73 -10.99 16.72
C SER A 84 -10.37 -12.17 17.65
N ARG A 85 -9.61 -11.94 18.73
CA ARG A 85 -9.17 -13.01 19.64
C ARG A 85 -10.33 -13.70 20.36
N ASN A 86 -10.48 -15.00 20.13
CA ASN A 86 -11.49 -15.84 20.77
C ASN A 86 -11.18 -16.06 22.26
N SER A 87 -12.22 -16.05 23.10
CA SER A 87 -12.16 -16.26 24.55
C SER A 87 -11.72 -17.67 24.96
N ARG A 88 -11.87 -18.65 24.07
CA ARG A 88 -11.54 -20.07 24.33
C ARG A 88 -10.09 -20.47 24.02
N ASP A 89 -9.24 -19.51 23.65
CA ASP A 89 -7.86 -19.77 23.24
C ASP A 89 -6.94 -19.89 24.47
N SER A 90 -6.27 -21.04 24.67
CA SER A 90 -5.50 -21.35 25.88
C SER A 90 -4.32 -20.41 26.12
N LYS A 91 -3.83 -19.75 25.07
CA LYS A 91 -2.73 -18.77 25.13
C LYS A 91 -3.20 -17.34 24.87
N ARG A 92 -4.50 -17.04 25.05
CA ARG A 92 -5.10 -15.73 24.73
C ARG A 92 -4.35 -14.56 25.37
N PHE A 93 -4.04 -14.66 26.66
CA PHE A 93 -3.40 -13.57 27.40
C PHE A 93 -2.04 -13.19 26.80
N VAL A 94 -1.19 -14.18 26.52
CA VAL A 94 0.12 -13.95 25.88
C VAL A 94 -0.05 -13.33 24.49
N LYS A 95 -0.99 -13.85 23.69
CA LYS A 95 -1.26 -13.31 22.36
C LYS A 95 -1.72 -11.85 22.40
N VAL A 96 -2.61 -11.51 23.34
CA VAL A 96 -3.08 -10.13 23.56
C VAL A 96 -1.94 -9.19 23.94
N ILE A 97 -1.03 -9.62 24.82
CA ILE A 97 0.16 -8.82 25.18
C ILE A 97 1.03 -8.58 23.95
N VAL A 98 1.33 -9.63 23.18
CA VAL A 98 2.15 -9.50 21.96
C VAL A 98 1.49 -8.56 20.94
N ASP A 99 0.18 -8.70 20.72
CA ASP A 99 -0.59 -7.84 19.81
C ASP A 99 -0.56 -6.38 20.30
N MET A 100 -0.70 -6.13 21.61
CA MET A 100 -0.58 -4.78 22.19
C MET A 100 0.82 -4.18 22.05
N CYS A 101 1.88 -4.97 22.31
CA CYS A 101 3.26 -4.53 22.11
C CYS A 101 3.52 -4.20 20.64
N ALA A 102 3.02 -5.01 19.71
CA ALA A 102 3.15 -4.77 18.28
C ALA A 102 2.44 -3.47 17.86
N ILE A 103 1.22 -3.21 18.35
CA ILE A 103 0.51 -1.94 18.10
C ILE A 103 1.30 -0.76 18.67
N GLY A 104 1.80 -0.87 19.90
CA GLY A 104 2.63 0.15 20.54
C GLY A 104 3.89 0.48 19.74
N ALA A 105 4.60 -0.54 19.25
CA ALA A 105 5.79 -0.37 18.42
C ALA A 105 5.47 0.35 17.09
N GLN A 106 4.38 -0.04 16.42
CA GLN A 106 3.93 0.63 15.19
C GLN A 106 3.58 2.10 15.44
N VAL A 107 2.78 2.41 16.46
CA VAL A 107 2.38 3.78 16.79
C VAL A 107 3.57 4.65 17.20
N THR A 108 4.54 4.07 17.93
CA THR A 108 5.76 4.78 18.33
C THR A 108 6.52 5.29 17.10
N SER A 109 6.63 4.48 16.04
CA SER A 109 7.29 4.87 14.79
C SER A 109 6.64 6.10 14.12
N PHE A 110 5.34 6.31 14.32
CA PHE A 110 4.62 7.43 13.69
C PHE A 110 4.96 8.78 14.33
N ILE A 111 5.43 8.78 15.56
CA ILE A 111 5.70 9.99 16.35
C ILE A 111 7.21 10.23 16.50
N VAL A 112 7.98 9.16 16.76
CA VAL A 112 9.42 9.28 17.03
C VAL A 112 10.19 9.79 15.82
N TRP A 113 9.90 9.30 14.61
CA TRP A 113 10.67 9.71 13.43
C TRP A 113 10.43 11.17 13.00
N PRO A 114 9.19 11.68 12.96
CA PRO A 114 8.96 13.09 12.70
C PRO A 114 9.61 14.02 13.73
N LEU A 115 9.58 13.65 15.02
CA LEU A 115 10.19 14.44 16.10
C LEU A 115 11.72 14.40 16.06
N SER A 116 12.32 13.26 15.74
CA SER A 116 13.77 13.10 15.74
C SER A 116 14.45 13.82 14.56
N GLU A 117 13.81 13.85 13.39
CA GLU A 117 14.38 14.42 12.17
C GLU A 117 13.97 15.88 11.95
N ASN A 118 12.93 16.36 12.64
CA ASN A 118 12.36 17.72 12.49
C ASN A 118 12.00 18.11 11.04
N LYS A 119 11.64 17.13 10.21
CA LYS A 119 11.23 17.35 8.81
C LYS A 119 9.70 17.31 8.69
N PRO A 120 9.06 18.33 8.08
CA PRO A 120 7.60 18.37 7.98
C PRO A 120 7.02 17.22 7.15
N ALA A 121 7.74 16.76 6.12
CA ALA A 121 7.31 15.64 5.26
C ALA A 121 7.06 14.34 6.04
N LEU A 122 7.77 14.11 7.15
CA LEU A 122 7.64 12.89 7.94
C LEU A 122 6.32 12.82 8.72
N TRP A 123 5.63 13.95 8.93
CA TRP A 123 4.27 13.92 9.51
C TRP A 123 3.24 13.26 8.60
N LEU A 124 3.60 12.94 7.35
CA LEU A 124 2.81 12.11 6.46
C LEU A 124 2.86 10.61 6.83
N ILE A 125 3.81 10.17 7.67
CA ILE A 125 3.95 8.76 8.10
C ILE A 125 2.63 8.17 8.64
N PRO A 126 1.95 8.76 9.64
CA PRO A 126 0.69 8.21 10.14
C PRO A 126 -0.38 8.13 9.05
N ILE A 127 -0.48 9.15 8.19
CA ILE A 127 -1.46 9.20 7.10
C ILE A 127 -1.18 8.09 6.08
N ALA A 128 0.07 7.98 5.62
CA ALA A 128 0.49 6.94 4.67
C ALA A 128 0.30 5.54 5.25
N SER A 129 0.66 5.33 6.52
CA SER A 129 0.54 4.03 7.20
C SER A 129 -0.92 3.60 7.35
N ILE A 130 -1.84 4.50 7.71
CA ILE A 130 -3.28 4.20 7.77
C ILE A 130 -3.79 3.86 6.37
N CYS A 131 -3.48 4.68 5.37
CA CYS A 131 -3.88 4.47 3.98
C CYS A 131 -3.40 3.11 3.44
N ILE A 132 -2.13 2.75 3.67
CA ILE A 132 -1.58 1.44 3.28
C ILE A 132 -2.27 0.33 4.07
N SER A 133 -2.52 0.53 5.36
CA SER A 133 -3.15 -0.50 6.20
C SER A 133 -4.56 -0.89 5.75
N LEU A 134 -5.25 0.02 5.05
CA LEU A 134 -6.54 -0.27 4.45
C LEU A 134 -6.44 -1.37 3.40
N GLY A 135 -5.31 -1.58 2.71
CA GLY A 135 -5.17 -2.62 1.68
C GLY A 135 -5.42 -4.05 2.19
N TRP A 136 -5.31 -4.29 3.50
CA TRP A 136 -5.55 -5.60 4.11
C TRP A 136 -6.95 -5.80 4.68
N TRP A 137 -7.85 -4.82 4.52
CA TRP A 137 -9.19 -4.83 5.12
C TRP A 137 -10.01 -6.07 4.75
N GLU A 138 -9.87 -6.57 3.51
CA GLU A 138 -10.61 -7.74 3.00
C GLU A 138 -10.36 -9.00 3.84
N ASN A 139 -9.17 -9.14 4.43
CA ASN A 139 -8.81 -10.31 5.24
C ASN A 139 -9.59 -10.42 6.55
N TYR A 140 -10.20 -9.32 7.00
CA TYR A 140 -10.89 -9.22 8.28
C TYR A 140 -12.42 -9.27 8.15
N VAL A 141 -12.91 -9.34 6.92
CA VAL A 141 -14.33 -9.52 6.63
C VAL A 141 -14.74 -10.96 6.97
N THR A 142 -15.71 -11.14 7.87
CA THR A 142 -16.17 -12.47 8.29
C THR A 142 -16.99 -13.13 7.17
N ARG A 143 -16.84 -14.45 7.00
CA ARG A 143 -17.54 -15.31 6.01
C ARG A 143 -19.09 -15.32 6.07
N ARG A 144 -19.69 -14.59 7.01
CA ARG A 144 -21.15 -14.45 7.16
C ARG A 144 -21.64 -13.04 6.88
N SER A 145 -20.74 -12.11 6.55
CA SER A 145 -21.12 -10.75 6.20
C SER A 145 -21.60 -10.69 4.75
N PRO A 146 -22.47 -9.74 4.39
CA PRO A 146 -22.86 -9.49 2.98
C PRO A 146 -21.68 -9.08 2.07
N ILE A 147 -20.50 -8.93 2.65
CA ILE A 147 -19.24 -8.60 1.98
C ILE A 147 -18.46 -9.88 1.62
N ASP A 148 -18.83 -11.07 2.13
CA ASP A 148 -18.17 -12.35 1.78
C ASP A 148 -18.30 -12.73 0.29
N GLU A 149 -19.34 -12.21 -0.37
CA GLU A 149 -19.53 -12.36 -1.81
C GLU A 149 -18.40 -11.70 -2.64
N LEU A 150 -17.59 -10.81 -2.05
CA LEU A 150 -16.44 -10.19 -2.69
C LEU A 150 -15.44 -11.21 -3.24
N ASN A 151 -15.24 -12.34 -2.55
CA ASN A 151 -14.32 -13.38 -3.02
C ASN A 151 -14.74 -13.96 -4.38
N GLN A 152 -16.05 -13.99 -4.68
CA GLN A 152 -16.57 -14.50 -5.95
C GLN A 152 -16.48 -13.47 -7.08
N SER A 153 -16.59 -12.18 -6.77
CA SER A 153 -16.48 -11.07 -7.72
C SER A 153 -15.07 -10.47 -7.82
N ARG A 154 -14.11 -10.94 -7.03
CA ARG A 154 -12.75 -10.39 -6.93
C ARG A 154 -12.07 -10.26 -8.28
N TYR A 155 -12.06 -11.34 -9.07
CA TYR A 155 -11.43 -11.32 -10.39
C TYR A 155 -12.11 -10.33 -11.36
N TYR A 156 -13.42 -10.09 -11.19
CA TYR A 156 -14.13 -9.08 -11.98
C TYR A 156 -13.66 -7.67 -11.59
N ILE A 157 -13.57 -7.38 -10.29
CA ILE A 157 -13.13 -6.09 -9.77
C ILE A 157 -11.65 -5.82 -10.13
N TYR A 158 -10.76 -6.78 -9.88
CA TYR A 158 -9.31 -6.63 -10.09
C TYR A 158 -8.90 -6.49 -11.56
N ARG A 159 -9.77 -6.86 -12.51
CA ARG A 159 -9.55 -6.55 -13.93
C ARG A 159 -9.45 -5.04 -14.20
N PHE A 160 -10.28 -4.25 -13.51
CA PHE A 160 -10.24 -2.81 -13.59
C PHE A 160 -9.27 -2.23 -12.56
N MET A 161 -9.32 -2.72 -11.32
CA MET A 161 -8.54 -2.15 -10.22
C MET A 161 -7.03 -2.24 -10.45
N SER A 162 -6.51 -3.32 -11.02
CA SER A 162 -5.08 -3.43 -11.30
C SER A 162 -4.58 -2.32 -12.23
N LEU A 163 -5.30 -2.07 -13.33
CA LEU A 163 -4.96 -0.99 -14.27
C LEU A 163 -5.09 0.38 -13.60
N TRP A 164 -6.17 0.58 -12.84
CA TRP A 164 -6.40 1.81 -12.07
C TRP A 164 -5.25 2.09 -11.11
N LYS A 165 -4.77 1.09 -10.38
CA LYS A 165 -3.65 1.24 -9.43
C LYS A 165 -2.35 1.62 -10.12
N ILE A 166 -2.03 1.01 -11.26
CA ILE A 166 -0.84 1.37 -12.04
C ILE A 166 -0.92 2.84 -12.48
N MET A 167 -2.07 3.24 -13.04
CA MET A 167 -2.30 4.62 -13.48
C MET A 167 -2.22 5.60 -12.31
N LEU A 168 -2.88 5.29 -11.19
CA LEU A 168 -2.90 6.14 -10.01
C LEU A 168 -1.50 6.25 -9.37
N PHE A 169 -0.74 5.17 -9.31
CA PHE A 169 0.62 5.21 -8.79
C PHE A 169 1.53 6.08 -9.68
N LEU A 170 1.37 5.99 -11.01
CA LEU A 170 2.05 6.89 -11.94
C LEU A 170 1.64 8.36 -11.71
N MET A 171 0.35 8.64 -11.51
CA MET A 171 -0.13 9.98 -11.14
C MET A 171 0.49 10.47 -9.83
N CYS A 172 0.64 9.62 -8.81
CA CYS A 172 1.33 9.98 -7.57
C CYS A 172 2.81 10.31 -7.78
N VAL A 173 3.50 9.63 -8.70
CA VAL A 173 4.89 9.95 -9.07
C VAL A 173 4.95 11.34 -9.68
N LEU A 174 4.15 11.59 -10.72
CA LEU A 174 4.12 12.88 -11.42
C LEU A 174 3.71 14.03 -10.51
N PHE A 175 2.74 13.80 -9.63
CA PHE A 175 2.33 14.76 -8.63
C PHE A 175 3.44 15.05 -7.61
N SER A 176 4.20 14.03 -7.19
CA SER A 176 5.31 14.23 -6.26
C SER A 176 6.40 15.11 -6.88
N ILE A 177 6.77 14.86 -8.14
CA ILE A 177 7.74 15.68 -8.90
C ILE A 177 7.25 17.12 -9.02
N TRP A 178 5.98 17.32 -9.38
CA TRP A 178 5.40 18.65 -9.48
C TRP A 178 5.41 19.40 -8.13
N MET A 179 5.10 18.70 -7.04
CA MET A 179 5.15 19.25 -5.67
C MET A 179 6.57 19.64 -5.25
N ASP A 180 7.60 19.01 -5.81
CA ASP A 180 9.01 19.36 -5.56
C ASP A 180 9.50 20.52 -6.45
N GLY A 181 8.64 21.04 -7.35
CA GLY A 181 8.92 22.20 -8.21
C GLY A 181 9.48 21.83 -9.59
N ASP A 182 9.66 20.54 -9.88
CA ASP A 182 10.18 20.06 -11.15
C ASP A 182 9.07 19.85 -12.19
N GLU A 183 9.44 19.87 -13.48
CA GLU A 183 8.49 19.64 -14.58
C GLU A 183 8.19 18.13 -14.72
N PRO A 184 6.92 17.67 -14.60
CA PRO A 184 6.57 16.25 -14.69
C PRO A 184 6.96 15.59 -16.02
N ALA A 185 7.07 16.36 -17.11
CA ALA A 185 7.51 15.87 -18.40
C ALA A 185 8.95 15.33 -18.37
N MET A 186 9.80 15.88 -17.50
CA MET A 186 11.18 15.42 -17.33
C MET A 186 11.27 13.95 -16.91
N PHE A 187 10.26 13.44 -16.18
CA PHE A 187 10.17 12.03 -15.81
C PHE A 187 10.26 11.08 -17.01
N PHE A 188 9.60 11.45 -18.12
CA PHE A 188 9.61 10.67 -19.35
C PHE A 188 10.80 10.98 -20.24
N GLN A 189 11.22 12.25 -20.32
CA GLN A 189 12.36 12.66 -21.14
C GLN A 189 13.69 12.04 -20.66
N LEU A 190 13.86 11.92 -19.34
CA LEU A 190 15.06 11.34 -18.72
C LEU A 190 15.05 9.81 -18.68
N PHE A 191 14.08 9.14 -19.32
CA PHE A 191 14.01 7.68 -19.33
C PHE A 191 15.29 7.04 -19.90
N ASN A 192 15.67 7.39 -21.14
CA ASN A 192 16.86 6.82 -21.77
C ASN A 192 18.15 7.21 -21.05
N THR A 193 18.23 8.46 -20.60
CA THR A 193 19.38 8.95 -19.84
C THR A 193 19.55 8.19 -18.53
N GLY A 194 18.45 7.93 -17.80
CA GLY A 194 18.49 7.24 -16.51
C GLY A 194 18.77 5.73 -16.57
N PHE A 195 18.60 5.10 -17.74
CA PHE A 195 19.01 3.71 -17.98
C PHE A 195 20.32 3.58 -18.78
N GLY A 196 20.96 4.70 -19.12
CA GLY A 196 22.25 4.72 -19.79
C GLY A 196 23.41 4.28 -18.89
N PRO A 197 24.64 4.16 -19.42
CA PRO A 197 25.82 3.89 -18.61
C PRO A 197 26.10 5.07 -17.65
N HIS A 198 26.26 4.79 -16.36
CA HIS A 198 26.61 5.78 -15.34
C HIS A 198 27.95 5.37 -14.72
N ASN A 199 28.88 6.32 -14.60
CA ASN A 199 30.13 6.07 -13.88
C ASN A 199 29.85 6.08 -12.38
N ILE A 200 30.02 4.93 -11.72
CA ILE A 200 29.92 4.83 -10.26
C ILE A 200 31.25 5.35 -9.70
N VAL A 201 31.24 6.58 -9.19
CA VAL A 201 32.38 7.11 -8.44
C VAL A 201 32.28 6.53 -7.04
N VAL A 202 33.21 5.65 -6.69
CA VAL A 202 33.35 5.14 -5.31
C VAL A 202 34.26 6.12 -4.58
N GLU A 203 33.67 7.01 -3.79
CA GLU A 203 34.39 7.80 -2.77
C GLU A 203 34.35 7.07 -1.42
#